data_AF-A0A4Q8L288-F1
#
_entry.id   AF-A0A4Q8L288-F1
#
_cell.length_a   1.000
_cell.length_b   1.000
_cell.length_c   1.000
_cell.angle_alpha   90.00
_cell.angle_beta   90.00
_cell.angle_gamma   90.00
#
_symmetry.space_group_name_H-M   'P 1'
#
loop_
_entity.id
_entity.type
_entity.pdbx_description
1 polymer ?
#
loop_
_entity_poly.entity_id
_entity_poly.type
_entity_poly.pdbx_seq_one_letter_code
_entity_poly.pdbx_strand_id
1 'polypeptide(L)'
;MNISDMKTYREKVAGVLKEIDSFFYSERFASFYTSLMDGRSIFSEQSSILLRILLGNFDFACDFLKRKSNSETIRCNGVDLRQPSVEYFYIDNYLNSVGNFSASVIDWKEVSFVLFINAFNEFLELYLELFVDFFSKNIFNKSLKQLSNDYVNTLFAGKEFTELLNNIYLKDQFLMERMIGHNFSRAMIQKFSLVKENSIKLKKIGRTYPTTVNKLEDFYELDHVKSQRGVYDLDKYLYDFENMTVLFANSGQKYASGGLFLPSYFDITSLK
;
A
#
# COMPACT_ATOMS: atom_id res chain seq x y z
N MET A 1 18.95 -3.91 32.63
CA MET A 1 18.23 -2.62 32.72
C MET A 1 17.09 -2.82 33.71
N ASN A 2 17.00 -2.00 34.76
CA ASN A 2 16.05 -2.22 35.85
C ASN A 2 14.62 -1.89 35.40
N ILE A 3 13.60 -2.53 35.97
CA ILE A 3 12.19 -2.34 35.54
C ILE A 3 11.72 -0.89 35.77
N SER A 4 12.25 -0.21 36.79
CA SER A 4 12.01 1.21 37.03
C SER A 4 12.56 2.08 35.90
N ASP A 5 13.77 1.76 35.41
CA ASP A 5 14.44 2.55 34.36
C ASP A 5 13.70 2.45 33.03
N MET A 6 13.13 1.27 32.74
CA MET A 6 12.26 1.09 31.58
C MET A 6 10.98 1.92 31.66
N LYS A 7 10.38 2.02 32.86
CA LYS A 7 9.15 2.78 33.07
C LYS A 7 9.42 4.28 32.90
N THR A 8 10.47 4.79 33.52
CA THR A 8 10.89 6.20 33.39
C THR A 8 11.31 6.54 31.96
N TYR A 9 11.96 5.62 31.25
CA TYR A 9 12.28 5.79 29.83
C TYR A 9 11.03 5.86 28.95
N ARG A 10 10.05 4.98 29.18
CA ARG A 10 8.76 5.00 28.47
C ARG A 10 7.97 6.28 28.74
N GLU A 11 7.97 6.77 29.97
CA GLU A 11 7.32 8.04 30.34
C GLU A 11 7.99 9.23 29.64
N LYS A 12 9.33 9.26 29.56
CA LYS A 12 10.06 10.28 28.79
C LYS A 12 9.74 10.22 27.30
N VAL A 13 9.73 9.04 26.71
CA VAL A 13 9.38 8.86 25.28
C VAL A 13 7.93 9.29 25.02
N ALA A 14 6.99 8.93 25.90
CA ALA A 14 5.59 9.36 25.79
C ALA A 14 5.45 10.88 25.92
N GLY A 15 6.22 11.52 26.81
CA GLY A 15 6.26 12.99 26.93
C GLY A 15 6.73 13.66 25.64
N VAL A 16 7.84 13.19 25.07
CA VAL A 16 8.37 13.71 23.79
C VAL A 16 7.38 13.50 22.64
N LEU A 17 6.75 12.32 22.55
CA LEU A 17 5.75 12.05 21.52
C LEU A 17 4.51 12.94 21.67
N LYS A 18 4.06 13.20 22.91
CA LYS A 18 2.95 14.12 23.19
C LYS A 18 3.26 15.57 22.87
N GLU A 19 4.52 15.99 23.01
CA GLU A 19 5.00 17.31 22.55
C GLU A 19 5.03 17.42 21.02
N ILE A 20 5.35 16.33 20.32
CA ILE A 20 5.36 16.27 18.85
C ILE A 20 3.94 16.34 18.29
N ASP A 21 3.01 15.56 18.84
CA ASP A 21 1.60 15.58 18.42
C ASP A 21 0.67 15.22 19.57
N SER A 22 0.13 16.25 20.22
CA SER A 22 -0.77 16.09 21.36
C SER A 22 -2.12 15.47 20.99
N PHE A 23 -2.51 15.49 19.72
CA PHE A 23 -3.74 14.88 19.24
C PHE A 23 -3.60 13.35 19.18
N PHE A 24 -2.53 12.81 18.59
CA PHE A 24 -2.35 11.36 18.50
C PHE A 24 -1.80 10.71 19.79
N TYR A 25 -1.01 11.44 20.59
CA TYR A 25 -0.26 10.84 21.70
C TYR A 25 -0.73 11.25 23.10
N SER A 26 -1.92 11.87 23.24
CA SER A 26 -2.51 12.02 24.57
C SER A 26 -3.01 10.67 25.11
N GLU A 27 -2.88 10.43 26.42
CA GLU A 27 -3.46 9.24 27.08
C GLU A 27 -4.96 9.11 26.80
N ARG A 28 -5.66 10.23 26.69
CA ARG A 28 -7.09 10.27 26.37
C ARG A 28 -7.36 9.74 24.97
N PHE A 29 -6.67 10.23 23.95
CA PHE A 29 -6.85 9.78 22.56
C PHE A 29 -6.32 8.36 22.34
N ALA A 30 -5.22 7.97 22.99
CA ALA A 30 -4.74 6.58 23.00
C ALA A 30 -5.78 5.63 23.61
N SER A 31 -6.46 6.04 24.69
CA SER A 31 -7.55 5.26 25.28
C SER A 31 -8.75 5.14 24.34
N PHE A 32 -9.14 6.23 23.66
CA PHE A 32 -10.19 6.18 22.65
C PHE A 32 -9.83 5.32 21.44
N TYR A 33 -8.59 5.40 20.96
CA TYR A 33 -8.10 4.54 19.89
C TYR A 33 -8.12 3.06 20.30
N THR A 34 -7.68 2.76 21.52
CA THR A 34 -7.75 1.40 22.10
C THR A 34 -9.20 0.93 22.28
N SER A 35 -10.13 1.83 22.65
CA SER A 35 -11.56 1.52 22.77
C SER A 35 -12.30 1.39 21.43
N LEU A 36 -11.84 2.09 20.39
CA LEU A 36 -12.31 1.93 19.01
C LEU A 36 -11.82 0.61 18.40
N MET A 37 -10.68 0.10 18.89
CA MET A 37 -10.03 -1.13 18.44
C MET A 37 -10.38 -2.31 19.35
N ASP A 38 -11.67 -2.59 19.59
CA ASP A 38 -12.06 -3.81 20.33
C ASP A 38 -11.57 -5.11 19.64
N GLY A 39 -11.08 -4.98 18.39
CA GLY A 39 -10.39 -6.00 17.62
C GLY A 39 -11.29 -7.13 17.16
N ARG A 40 -12.59 -7.08 17.45
CA ARG A 40 -13.52 -8.17 17.13
C ARG A 40 -14.01 -8.10 15.68
N SER A 41 -14.03 -6.91 15.10
CA SER A 41 -14.53 -6.69 13.74
C SER A 41 -13.37 -6.36 12.79
N ILE A 42 -13.18 -7.22 11.79
CA ILE A 42 -12.17 -7.04 10.73
C ILE A 42 -12.88 -6.54 9.48
N PHE A 43 -12.73 -5.25 9.16
CA PHE A 43 -13.25 -4.64 7.92
C PHE A 43 -12.26 -4.83 6.77
N SER A 44 -11.84 -6.07 6.48
CA SER A 44 -10.75 -6.32 5.52
C SER A 44 -11.06 -5.83 4.12
N GLU A 45 -12.30 -6.00 3.66
CA GLU A 45 -12.76 -5.53 2.35
C GLU A 45 -12.74 -3.99 2.28
N GLN A 46 -13.43 -3.32 3.19
CA GLN A 46 -13.51 -1.85 3.20
C GLN A 46 -12.15 -1.21 3.40
N SER A 47 -11.31 -1.78 4.26
CA SER A 47 -9.93 -1.34 4.47
C SER A 47 -9.08 -1.51 3.20
N SER A 48 -9.28 -2.61 2.47
CA SER A 48 -8.62 -2.84 1.19
C SER A 48 -9.05 -1.80 0.16
N ILE A 49 -10.36 -1.51 0.05
CA ILE A 49 -10.89 -0.50 -0.88
C ILE A 49 -10.35 0.89 -0.53
N LEU A 50 -10.40 1.29 0.75
CA LEU A 50 -9.84 2.57 1.22
C LEU A 50 -8.37 2.71 0.85
N LEU A 51 -7.57 1.68 1.08
CA LEU A 51 -6.18 1.70 0.67
C LEU A 51 -6.05 1.87 -0.86
N ARG A 52 -6.87 1.20 -1.68
CA ARG A 52 -6.86 1.41 -3.14
C ARG A 52 -7.15 2.84 -3.52
N ILE A 53 -8.08 3.50 -2.81
CA ILE A 53 -8.38 4.90 -3.03
C ILE A 53 -7.18 5.77 -2.68
N LEU A 54 -6.53 5.54 -1.52
CA LEU A 54 -5.36 6.31 -1.09
C LEU A 54 -4.19 6.22 -2.06
N LEU A 55 -4.06 5.11 -2.79
CA LEU A 55 -3.07 4.95 -3.87
C LEU A 55 -3.28 5.91 -5.07
N GLY A 56 -4.37 6.69 -5.10
CA GLY A 56 -4.52 7.82 -6.02
C GLY A 56 -3.47 8.92 -5.78
N ASN A 57 -3.00 9.10 -4.55
CA ASN A 57 -1.87 9.97 -4.28
C ASN A 57 -0.57 9.31 -4.76
N PHE A 58 0.08 9.91 -5.75
CA PHE A 58 1.28 9.32 -6.37
C PHE A 58 2.45 9.16 -5.42
N ASP A 59 2.76 10.16 -4.59
CA ASP A 59 3.91 10.11 -3.68
C ASP A 59 3.74 8.95 -2.67
N PHE A 60 2.54 8.81 -2.11
CA PHE A 60 2.19 7.70 -1.23
C PHE A 60 2.22 6.35 -1.97
N ALA A 61 1.60 6.25 -3.15
CA ALA A 61 1.59 5.01 -3.92
C ALA A 61 2.99 4.54 -4.30
N CYS A 62 3.84 5.47 -4.74
CA CYS A 62 5.22 5.22 -5.11
C CYS A 62 6.03 4.70 -3.92
N ASP A 63 6.00 5.40 -2.77
CA ASP A 63 6.71 4.96 -1.57
C ASP A 63 6.19 3.62 -1.05
N PHE A 64 4.86 3.50 -0.92
CA PHE A 64 4.21 2.33 -0.35
C PHE A 64 4.48 1.06 -1.17
N LEU A 65 4.21 1.09 -2.47
CA LEU A 65 4.31 -0.10 -3.32
C LEU A 65 5.76 -0.46 -3.62
N LYS A 66 6.68 0.50 -3.73
CA LYS A 66 8.11 0.18 -3.90
C LYS A 66 8.70 -0.45 -2.66
N ARG A 67 8.33 0.01 -1.45
CA ARG A 67 8.77 -0.64 -0.20
C ARG A 67 8.30 -2.09 -0.13
N LYS A 68 7.02 -2.34 -0.43
CA LYS A 68 6.47 -3.70 -0.47
C LYS A 68 7.16 -4.56 -1.54
N SER A 69 7.44 -3.98 -2.72
CA SER A 69 8.16 -4.68 -3.77
C SER A 69 9.56 -5.06 -3.32
N ASN A 70 10.32 -4.14 -2.74
CA ASN A 70 11.67 -4.38 -2.24
C ASN A 70 11.72 -5.42 -1.10
N SER A 71 10.67 -5.54 -0.29
CA SER A 71 10.62 -6.56 0.77
C SER A 71 10.23 -7.96 0.28
N GLU A 72 9.57 -8.05 -0.87
CA GLU A 72 8.95 -9.30 -1.34
C GLU A 72 9.56 -9.84 -2.64
N THR A 73 10.40 -9.05 -3.29
CA THR A 73 10.92 -9.32 -4.63
C THR A 73 12.44 -9.35 -4.63
N ILE A 74 13.01 -10.26 -5.40
CA ILE A 74 14.44 -10.37 -5.67
C ILE A 74 14.67 -10.48 -7.17
N ARG A 75 15.65 -9.74 -7.69
CA ARG A 75 15.98 -9.73 -9.11
C ARG A 75 17.11 -10.70 -9.43
N CYS A 76 16.89 -11.61 -10.38
CA CYS A 76 17.88 -12.58 -10.84
C CYS A 76 17.92 -12.64 -12.37
N ASN A 77 19.09 -12.43 -12.97
CA ASN A 77 19.32 -12.51 -14.43
C ASN A 77 18.32 -11.74 -15.30
N GLY A 78 17.80 -10.62 -14.78
CA GLY A 78 16.84 -9.75 -15.48
C GLY A 78 15.38 -10.00 -15.13
N VAL A 79 15.07 -11.12 -14.46
CA VAL A 79 13.72 -11.52 -14.03
C VAL A 79 13.51 -11.20 -12.55
N ASP A 80 12.36 -10.65 -12.21
CA ASP A 80 11.96 -10.42 -10.83
C ASP A 80 11.21 -11.65 -10.27
N LEU A 81 11.63 -12.14 -9.10
CA LEU A 81 11.11 -13.33 -8.43
C LEU A 81 10.72 -13.00 -6.99
N ARG A 82 9.94 -13.87 -6.35
CA ARG A 82 9.58 -13.73 -4.94
C ARG A 82 10.78 -14.01 -4.06
N GLN A 83 10.92 -13.21 -3.01
CA GLN A 83 11.87 -13.48 -1.95
C GLN A 83 11.45 -14.77 -1.24
N PRO A 84 12.24 -15.87 -1.29
CA PRO A 84 11.72 -17.14 -0.80
C PRO A 84 11.59 -17.22 0.72
N SER A 85 12.24 -16.31 1.45
CA SER A 85 12.18 -16.18 2.91
C SER A 85 10.88 -15.55 3.44
N VAL A 86 9.94 -15.19 2.56
CA VAL A 86 8.67 -14.58 2.92
C VAL A 86 7.56 -15.63 2.89
N GLU A 87 6.90 -15.84 4.03
CA GLU A 87 5.80 -16.82 4.17
C GLU A 87 4.48 -16.28 3.59
N TYR A 88 4.21 -14.98 3.76
CA TYR A 88 2.99 -14.31 3.30
C TYR A 88 3.34 -13.07 2.47
N PHE A 89 2.86 -13.05 1.23
CA PHE A 89 3.06 -11.93 0.33
C PHE A 89 1.92 -10.93 0.49
N TYR A 90 2.28 -9.68 0.76
CA TYR A 90 1.37 -8.55 0.89
C TYR A 90 0.42 -8.46 -0.30
N ILE A 91 0.94 -8.58 -1.53
CA ILE A 91 0.11 -8.43 -2.72
C ILE A 91 -0.93 -9.55 -2.86
N ASP A 92 -0.60 -10.79 -2.52
CA ASP A 92 -1.57 -11.89 -2.59
C ASP A 92 -2.71 -11.65 -1.63
N ASN A 93 -2.38 -11.25 -0.40
CA ASN A 93 -3.35 -10.92 0.60
C ASN A 93 -4.20 -9.72 0.09
N TYR A 94 -3.58 -8.66 -0.44
CA TYR A 94 -4.28 -7.46 -0.96
C TYR A 94 -5.24 -7.78 -2.11
N LEU A 95 -4.86 -8.68 -3.02
CA LEU A 95 -5.70 -9.13 -4.12
C LEU A 95 -6.86 -10.02 -3.64
N ASN A 96 -6.62 -10.81 -2.59
CA ASN A 96 -7.61 -11.71 -2.00
C ASN A 96 -8.46 -11.06 -0.88
N SER A 97 -8.23 -9.78 -0.56
CA SER A 97 -8.90 -9.05 0.53
C SER A 97 -8.75 -9.71 1.92
N VAL A 98 -7.59 -10.34 2.19
CA VAL A 98 -7.34 -11.11 3.42
C VAL A 98 -6.49 -10.33 4.44
N GLY A 99 -7.12 -9.88 5.53
CA GLY A 99 -6.42 -9.21 6.64
C GLY A 99 -6.57 -7.69 6.64
N ASN A 100 -5.80 -7.01 7.49
CA ASN A 100 -5.93 -5.57 7.71
C ASN A 100 -4.74 -4.81 7.08
N PHE A 101 -4.80 -4.59 5.76
CA PHE A 101 -3.68 -4.00 5.00
C PHE A 101 -3.37 -2.56 5.36
N SER A 102 -4.41 -1.77 5.66
CA SER A 102 -4.26 -0.38 6.07
C SER A 102 -3.47 -0.27 7.37
N ALA A 103 -3.55 -1.26 8.26
CA ALA A 103 -2.73 -1.28 9.48
C ALA A 103 -1.22 -1.29 9.16
N SER A 104 -0.79 -1.98 8.09
CA SER A 104 0.62 -2.04 7.70
C SER A 104 1.18 -0.70 7.22
N VAL A 105 0.31 0.28 6.92
CA VAL A 105 0.67 1.65 6.55
C VAL A 105 1.02 2.49 7.78
N ILE A 106 0.38 2.19 8.92
CA ILE A 106 0.47 2.96 10.17
C ILE A 106 1.77 2.63 10.93
N ASP A 107 2.34 1.44 10.72
CA ASP A 107 3.57 1.00 11.39
C ASP A 107 4.84 1.74 10.92
N TRP A 108 4.75 2.57 9.89
CA TRP A 108 5.90 3.23 9.27
C TRP A 108 6.20 4.58 9.90
N LYS A 109 6.78 4.58 11.10
CA LYS A 109 7.27 5.79 11.76
C LYS A 109 8.30 6.46 10.85
N GLU A 110 8.09 7.74 10.47
CA GLU A 110 8.92 8.64 9.63
C GLU A 110 8.23 9.07 8.30
N VAL A 111 8.99 9.23 7.21
CA VAL A 111 8.57 9.86 5.94
C VAL A 111 7.31 9.22 5.36
N SER A 112 7.20 7.90 5.45
CA SER A 112 6.06 7.18 4.86
C SER A 112 4.75 7.43 5.60
N PHE A 113 4.78 7.67 6.92
CA PHE A 113 3.58 8.09 7.65
C PHE A 113 3.11 9.47 7.21
N VAL A 114 4.04 10.41 6.97
CA VAL A 114 3.70 11.73 6.44
C VAL A 114 3.03 11.61 5.07
N LEU A 115 3.55 10.74 4.19
CA LEU A 115 2.93 10.47 2.89
C LEU A 115 1.53 9.87 3.03
N PHE A 116 1.33 8.95 3.97
CA PHE A 116 0.01 8.41 4.27
C PHE A 116 -0.97 9.48 4.75
N ILE A 117 -0.57 10.32 5.71
CA ILE A 117 -1.41 11.40 6.22
C ILE A 117 -1.77 12.39 5.10
N ASN A 118 -0.82 12.74 4.24
CA ASN A 118 -1.09 13.60 3.09
C ASN A 118 -2.09 12.97 2.12
N ALA A 119 -1.91 11.69 1.78
CA ALA A 119 -2.84 10.96 0.91
C ALA A 119 -4.24 10.85 1.53
N PHE A 120 -4.31 10.67 2.85
CA PHE A 120 -5.57 10.59 3.60
C PHE A 120 -6.29 11.93 3.66
N ASN A 121 -5.57 13.02 3.94
CA ASN A 121 -6.14 14.37 3.97
C ASN A 121 -6.66 14.77 2.59
N GLU A 122 -5.88 14.54 1.53
CA GLU A 122 -6.31 14.79 0.15
C GLU A 122 -7.58 14.00 -0.21
N PHE A 123 -7.61 12.71 0.16
CA PHE A 123 -8.79 11.87 -0.02
C PHE A 123 -10.00 12.41 0.74
N LEU A 124 -9.84 12.77 2.02
CA LEU A 124 -10.93 13.30 2.82
C LEU A 124 -11.43 14.62 2.26
N GLU A 125 -10.55 15.55 1.88
CA GLU A 125 -10.94 16.83 1.30
C GLU A 125 -11.79 16.66 0.03
N LEU A 126 -11.42 15.72 -0.84
CA LEU A 126 -12.15 15.46 -2.09
C LEU A 126 -13.52 14.82 -1.88
N TYR A 127 -13.68 14.01 -0.84
CA TYR A 127 -14.88 13.19 -0.66
C TYR A 127 -15.64 13.48 0.64
N LEU A 128 -15.28 14.55 1.35
CA LEU A 128 -15.85 14.92 2.65
C LEU A 128 -17.37 14.97 2.60
N GLU A 129 -17.93 15.63 1.58
CA GLU A 129 -19.38 15.78 1.42
C GLU A 129 -20.09 14.42 1.31
N LEU A 130 -19.52 13.47 0.57
CA LEU A 130 -20.11 12.13 0.43
C LEU A 130 -20.13 11.38 1.77
N PHE A 131 -19.06 11.52 2.57
CA PHE A 131 -19.01 10.92 3.90
C PHE A 131 -19.95 11.62 4.88
N VAL A 132 -20.02 12.96 4.86
CA VAL A 132 -20.95 13.74 5.68
C VAL A 132 -22.40 13.34 5.37
N ASP A 133 -22.75 13.17 4.10
CA ASP A 133 -24.07 12.70 3.68
C ASP A 133 -24.36 11.29 4.18
N PHE A 134 -23.40 10.37 4.03
CA PHE A 134 -23.54 9.00 4.53
C PHE A 134 -23.72 8.97 6.04
N PHE A 135 -22.89 9.69 6.80
CA PHE A 135 -22.99 9.77 8.26
C PHE A 135 -24.25 10.48 8.71
N SER A 136 -24.73 11.50 8.01
CA SER A 136 -25.99 12.16 8.32
C SER A 136 -27.18 11.22 8.19
N LYS A 137 -27.19 10.39 7.14
CA LYS A 137 -28.25 9.41 6.87
C LYS A 137 -28.23 8.20 7.81
N ASN A 138 -27.05 7.78 8.26
CA ASN A 138 -26.89 6.50 8.94
C ASN A 138 -26.45 6.60 10.40
N ILE A 139 -25.77 7.68 10.82
CA ILE A 139 -25.24 7.85 12.18
C ILE A 139 -25.86 9.05 12.88
N PHE A 140 -25.75 10.26 12.32
CA PHE A 140 -26.11 11.50 13.02
C PHE A 140 -27.63 11.66 13.24
N ASN A 141 -28.45 10.97 12.44
CA ASN A 141 -29.90 10.93 12.65
C ASN A 141 -30.36 9.87 13.67
N LYS A 142 -29.44 9.09 14.26
CA LYS A 142 -29.74 8.06 15.26
C LYS A 142 -29.57 8.62 16.66
N SER A 143 -30.41 8.16 17.59
CA SER A 143 -30.21 8.44 19.01
C SER A 143 -29.06 7.60 19.57
N LEU A 144 -28.43 8.07 20.66
CA LEU A 144 -27.36 7.33 21.35
C LEU A 144 -27.77 5.92 21.80
N LYS A 145 -29.07 5.67 22.05
CA LYS A 145 -29.59 4.33 22.39
C LYS A 145 -29.60 3.38 21.20
N GLN A 146 -29.65 3.90 19.98
CA GLN A 146 -29.65 3.13 18.74
C GLN A 146 -28.24 2.87 18.20
N LEU A 147 -27.26 3.68 18.61
CA LEU A 147 -25.85 3.55 18.23
C LEU A 147 -25.17 2.54 19.17
N SER A 148 -25.27 1.25 18.84
CA SER A 148 -24.46 0.20 19.46
C SER A 148 -23.23 -0.13 18.61
N ASN A 149 -22.23 -0.77 19.21
CA ASN A 149 -21.07 -1.29 18.47
C ASN A 149 -21.51 -2.23 17.35
N ASP A 150 -22.49 -3.10 17.60
CA ASP A 150 -23.02 -4.03 16.59
C ASP A 150 -23.67 -3.29 15.42
N TYR A 151 -24.42 -2.22 15.69
CA TYR A 151 -25.00 -1.38 14.64
C TYR A 151 -23.92 -0.74 13.77
N VAL A 152 -22.93 -0.09 14.41
CA VAL A 152 -21.83 0.58 13.72
C VAL A 152 -21.01 -0.41 12.89
N ASN A 153 -20.69 -1.58 13.47
CA ASN A 153 -19.95 -2.63 12.77
C ASN A 153 -20.74 -3.19 11.58
N THR A 154 -22.05 -3.41 11.74
CA THR A 154 -22.91 -3.88 10.65
C THR A 154 -23.04 -2.84 9.54
N LEU A 155 -23.11 -1.56 9.88
CA LEU A 155 -23.17 -0.47 8.92
C LEU A 155 -21.89 -0.40 8.08
N PHE A 156 -20.72 -0.39 8.72
CA PHE A 156 -19.44 -0.29 8.02
C PHE A 156 -19.03 -1.58 7.29
N ALA A 157 -19.44 -2.76 7.76
CA ALA A 157 -19.30 -4.01 7.02
C ALA A 157 -20.38 -4.17 5.93
N GLY A 158 -21.37 -3.29 5.91
CA GLY A 158 -22.56 -3.38 5.08
C GLY A 158 -22.31 -3.01 3.63
N LYS A 159 -23.17 -3.55 2.76
CA LYS A 159 -23.15 -3.32 1.31
C LYS A 159 -23.18 -1.84 0.93
N GLU A 160 -24.00 -1.03 1.62
CA GLU A 160 -24.16 0.40 1.33
C GLU A 160 -22.83 1.17 1.47
N PHE A 161 -22.08 0.91 2.55
CA PHE A 161 -20.79 1.55 2.76
C PHE A 161 -19.73 1.03 1.77
N THR A 162 -19.71 -0.28 1.51
CA THR A 162 -18.83 -0.86 0.49
C THR A 162 -19.08 -0.28 -0.91
N GLU A 163 -20.35 -0.07 -1.28
CA GLU A 163 -20.74 0.57 -2.55
C GLU A 163 -20.31 2.03 -2.61
N LEU A 164 -20.46 2.79 -1.52
CA LEU A 164 -19.94 4.15 -1.43
C LEU A 164 -18.43 4.20 -1.72
N LEU A 165 -17.65 3.35 -1.05
CA LEU A 165 -16.21 3.29 -1.24
C LEU A 165 -15.82 2.85 -2.67
N ASN A 166 -16.49 1.85 -3.23
CA ASN A 166 -16.22 1.41 -4.61
C ASN A 166 -16.57 2.49 -5.65
N ASN A 167 -17.63 3.25 -5.44
CA ASN A 167 -18.00 4.36 -6.30
C ASN A 167 -16.96 5.49 -6.25
N ILE A 168 -16.45 5.79 -5.04
CA ILE A 168 -15.34 6.72 -4.87
C ILE A 168 -14.13 6.21 -5.64
N TYR A 169 -13.69 4.98 -5.39
CA TYR A 169 -12.54 4.37 -6.05
C TYR A 169 -12.65 4.36 -7.58
N LEU A 170 -13.83 4.07 -8.12
CA LEU A 170 -14.06 4.08 -9.56
C LEU A 170 -13.87 5.48 -10.14
N LYS A 171 -14.47 6.51 -9.52
CA LYS A 171 -14.34 7.90 -9.99
C LYS A 171 -12.92 8.41 -9.85
N ASP A 172 -12.24 8.03 -8.76
CA ASP A 172 -10.90 8.50 -8.42
C ASP A 172 -9.86 8.13 -9.49
N GLN A 173 -10.05 6.98 -10.16
CA GLN A 173 -9.18 6.53 -11.25
C GLN A 173 -9.17 7.44 -12.48
N PHE A 174 -10.14 8.35 -12.60
CA PHE A 174 -10.28 9.27 -13.73
C PHE A 174 -10.10 10.75 -13.35
N LEU A 175 -9.82 11.05 -12.08
CA LEU A 175 -9.47 12.41 -11.65
C LEU A 175 -8.03 12.73 -12.01
N MET A 176 -7.77 13.87 -12.65
CA MET A 176 -6.46 14.19 -13.21
C MET A 176 -5.34 14.19 -12.15
N GLU A 177 -5.65 14.71 -10.97
CA GLU A 177 -4.74 14.82 -9.83
C GLU A 177 -4.39 13.45 -9.23
N ARG A 178 -5.24 12.44 -9.45
CA ARG A 178 -5.17 11.13 -8.77
C ARG A 178 -4.95 9.95 -9.69
N MET A 179 -5.26 10.10 -10.98
CA MET A 179 -5.11 9.05 -11.99
C MET A 179 -3.66 8.59 -12.12
N ILE A 180 -2.68 9.47 -11.86
CA ILE A 180 -1.26 9.14 -11.94
C ILE A 180 -0.89 8.11 -10.87
N GLY A 181 -1.32 8.30 -9.62
CA GLY A 181 -1.11 7.33 -8.54
C GLY A 181 -1.80 5.99 -8.84
N HIS A 182 -3.03 6.04 -9.36
CA HIS A 182 -3.76 4.84 -9.77
C HIS A 182 -3.08 4.09 -10.93
N ASN A 183 -2.56 4.80 -11.92
CA ASN A 183 -1.82 4.22 -13.05
C ASN A 183 -0.52 3.57 -12.60
N PHE A 184 0.24 4.26 -11.74
CA PHE A 184 1.45 3.71 -11.13
C PHE A 184 1.14 2.44 -10.34
N SER A 185 0.09 2.49 -9.52
CA SER A 185 -0.34 1.36 -8.70
C SER A 185 -0.77 0.17 -9.53
N ARG A 186 -1.48 0.41 -10.64
CA ARG A 186 -1.87 -0.64 -11.60
C ARG A 186 -0.64 -1.33 -12.20
N ALA A 187 0.38 -0.56 -12.61
CA ALA A 187 1.63 -1.10 -13.13
C ALA A 187 2.33 -1.99 -12.11
N MET A 188 2.45 -1.50 -10.86
CA MET A 188 3.07 -2.23 -9.76
C MET A 188 2.31 -3.51 -9.41
N ILE A 189 0.98 -3.46 -9.31
CA ILE A 189 0.14 -4.64 -9.03
C ILE A 189 0.33 -5.70 -10.13
N GLN A 190 0.33 -5.30 -11.40
CA GLN A 190 0.60 -6.20 -12.52
C GLN A 190 2.00 -6.81 -12.45
N LYS A 191 3.01 -6.01 -12.08
CA LYS A 191 4.39 -6.48 -11.87
C LYS A 191 4.46 -7.53 -10.75
N PHE A 192 3.78 -7.31 -9.63
CA PHE A 192 3.69 -8.30 -8.56
C PHE A 192 3.02 -9.61 -9.01
N SER A 193 1.95 -9.54 -9.81
CA SER A 193 1.33 -10.72 -10.40
C SER A 193 2.29 -11.46 -11.32
N LEU A 194 3.07 -10.75 -12.13
CA LEU A 194 4.08 -11.36 -12.99
C LEU A 194 5.20 -12.03 -12.17
N VAL A 195 5.68 -11.36 -11.13
CA VAL A 195 6.66 -11.92 -10.17
C VAL A 195 6.15 -13.22 -9.55
N LYS A 196 4.86 -13.28 -9.20
CA LYS A 196 4.22 -14.52 -8.70
C LYS A 196 4.31 -15.63 -9.72
N GLU A 197 3.86 -15.38 -10.95
CA GLU A 197 3.84 -16.38 -12.02
C GLU A 197 5.25 -16.87 -12.37
N ASN A 198 6.20 -15.95 -12.51
CA ASN A 198 7.61 -16.26 -12.74
C ASN A 198 8.19 -17.13 -11.61
N SER A 199 7.84 -16.81 -10.36
CA SER A 199 8.25 -17.60 -9.20
C SER A 199 7.65 -19.00 -9.20
N ILE A 200 6.37 -19.14 -9.52
CA ILE A 200 5.71 -20.46 -9.59
C ILE A 200 6.37 -21.31 -10.68
N LYS A 201 6.62 -20.72 -11.85
CA LYS A 201 7.23 -21.39 -13.00
C LYS A 201 8.65 -21.88 -12.72
N LEU A 202 9.46 -21.08 -12.03
CA LEU A 202 10.88 -21.37 -11.79
C LEU A 202 11.11 -22.10 -10.47
N LYS A 203 10.10 -22.28 -9.62
CA LYS A 203 10.25 -22.96 -8.33
C LYS A 203 10.52 -24.45 -8.53
N LYS A 204 11.55 -24.97 -7.86
CA LYS A 204 11.87 -26.40 -7.86
C LYS A 204 10.71 -27.22 -7.28
N ILE A 205 10.39 -28.33 -7.93
CA ILE A 205 9.30 -29.24 -7.53
C ILE A 205 9.49 -29.71 -6.09
N GLY A 206 8.40 -29.71 -5.31
CA GLY A 206 8.38 -30.24 -3.94
C GLY A 206 9.02 -29.34 -2.88
N ARG A 207 9.48 -28.12 -3.23
CA ARG A 207 9.99 -27.16 -2.24
C ARG A 207 8.86 -26.34 -1.63
N THR A 208 8.94 -26.05 -0.33
CA THR A 208 8.13 -25.03 0.35
C THR A 208 9.00 -23.80 0.60
N TYR A 209 8.37 -22.62 0.69
CA TYR A 209 9.08 -21.37 0.97
C TYR A 209 9.83 -21.51 2.31
N PRO A 210 11.18 -21.47 2.32
CA PRO A 210 11.96 -21.70 3.53
C PRO A 210 12.05 -20.42 4.37
N THR A 211 12.27 -20.52 5.67
CA THR A 211 12.51 -19.35 6.54
C THR A 211 13.88 -18.70 6.29
N THR A 212 14.85 -19.46 5.79
CA THR A 212 16.20 -18.97 5.43
C THR A 212 16.61 -19.49 4.06
N VAL A 213 17.22 -18.61 3.26
CA VAL A 213 17.72 -18.93 1.92
C VAL A 213 19.21 -18.59 1.89
N ASN A 214 20.05 -19.60 1.68
CA ASN A 214 21.49 -19.41 1.52
C ASN A 214 21.87 -19.08 0.07
N LYS A 215 21.23 -19.75 -0.89
CA LYS A 215 21.37 -19.49 -2.33
C LYS A 215 20.00 -19.56 -3.01
N LEU A 216 19.74 -18.68 -3.97
CA LEU A 216 18.46 -18.68 -4.69
C LEU A 216 18.31 -19.94 -5.54
N GLU A 217 19.42 -20.46 -6.06
CA GLU A 217 19.53 -21.70 -6.82
C GLU A 217 19.08 -22.93 -6.01
N ASP A 218 19.06 -22.86 -4.67
CA ASP A 218 18.55 -23.94 -3.84
C ASP A 218 17.02 -24.06 -3.96
N PHE A 219 16.35 -22.98 -4.34
CA PHE A 219 14.88 -22.85 -4.41
C PHE A 219 14.35 -22.71 -5.84
N TYR A 220 15.06 -21.99 -6.71
CA TYR A 220 14.66 -21.72 -8.09
C TYR A 220 15.57 -22.44 -9.11
N GLU A 221 14.98 -22.85 -10.23
CA GLU A 221 15.66 -23.39 -11.42
C GLU A 221 16.15 -22.25 -12.32
N LEU A 222 17.26 -21.61 -11.90
CA LEU A 222 17.78 -20.40 -12.54
C LEU A 222 18.57 -20.67 -13.83
N ASP A 223 19.00 -21.91 -14.06
CA ASP A 223 19.79 -22.33 -15.22
C ASP A 223 19.04 -22.13 -16.55
N HIS A 224 17.71 -22.09 -16.50
CA HIS A 224 16.84 -21.87 -17.66
C HIS A 224 16.46 -20.40 -17.90
N VAL A 225 16.85 -19.49 -17.00
CA VAL A 225 16.69 -18.05 -17.17
C VAL A 225 17.75 -17.57 -18.15
N LYS A 226 17.59 -17.93 -19.44
CA LYS A 226 18.41 -17.38 -20.53
C LYS A 226 18.32 -15.86 -20.44
N SER A 227 19.45 -15.17 -20.57
CA SER A 227 19.44 -13.70 -20.53
C SER A 227 18.47 -13.18 -21.60
N GLN A 228 17.33 -12.62 -21.20
CA GLN A 228 16.33 -12.03 -22.10
C GLN A 228 16.81 -10.67 -22.64
N ARG A 229 18.13 -10.50 -22.82
CA ARG A 229 18.71 -9.26 -23.35
C ARG A 229 18.21 -9.07 -24.79
N GLY A 230 17.31 -8.12 -24.98
CA GLY A 230 16.82 -7.68 -26.29
C GLY A 230 15.40 -8.09 -26.68
N VAL A 231 14.66 -8.81 -25.82
CA VAL A 231 13.25 -9.15 -26.09
C VAL A 231 12.33 -8.19 -25.32
N TYR A 232 11.34 -7.61 -26.00
CA TYR A 232 10.31 -6.80 -25.37
C TYR A 232 9.15 -7.68 -24.90
N ASP A 233 9.31 -8.28 -23.73
CA ASP A 233 8.31 -9.12 -23.07
C ASP A 233 7.50 -8.34 -22.04
N LEU A 234 6.61 -9.03 -21.32
CA LEU A 234 5.73 -8.40 -20.34
C LEU A 234 6.51 -7.77 -19.17
N ASP A 235 7.64 -8.36 -18.77
CA ASP A 235 8.54 -7.80 -17.75
C ASP A 235 9.09 -6.44 -18.22
N LYS A 236 9.56 -6.36 -19.47
CA LYS A 236 10.06 -5.11 -20.05
C LYS A 236 8.95 -4.07 -20.22
N TYR A 237 7.76 -4.46 -20.68
CA TYR A 237 6.60 -3.57 -20.81
C TYR A 237 6.21 -2.94 -19.46
N LEU A 238 6.08 -3.74 -18.40
CA LEU A 238 5.69 -3.24 -17.08
C LEU A 238 6.78 -2.35 -16.48
N TYR A 239 8.05 -2.69 -16.68
CA TYR A 239 9.17 -1.83 -16.30
C TYR A 239 9.12 -0.47 -17.00
N ASP A 240 8.89 -0.43 -18.31
CA ASP A 240 8.82 0.83 -19.05
C ASP A 240 7.57 1.63 -18.67
N PHE A 241 6.42 0.99 -18.46
CA PHE A 241 5.20 1.64 -18.01
C PHE A 241 5.31 2.25 -16.60
N GLU A 242 5.95 1.54 -15.67
CA GLU A 242 6.31 2.06 -14.34
C GLU A 242 7.16 3.35 -14.49
N ASN A 243 8.23 3.29 -15.28
CA ASN A 243 9.15 4.40 -15.47
C ASN A 243 8.53 5.60 -16.19
N MET A 244 7.69 5.37 -17.21
CA MET A 244 6.95 6.44 -17.89
C MET A 244 6.01 7.16 -16.93
N THR A 245 5.31 6.41 -16.07
CA THR A 245 4.40 7.00 -15.08
C THR A 245 5.18 7.83 -14.06
N VAL A 246 6.31 7.32 -13.57
CA VAL A 246 7.21 8.04 -12.66
C VAL A 246 7.76 9.30 -13.32
N LEU A 247 8.16 9.25 -14.59
CA LEU A 247 8.66 10.42 -15.33
C LEU A 247 7.58 11.49 -15.46
N PHE A 248 6.36 11.10 -15.86
CA PHE A 248 5.23 12.02 -16.00
C PHE A 248 4.90 12.71 -14.68
N ALA A 249 4.82 11.94 -13.59
CA ALA A 249 4.61 12.46 -12.24
C ALA A 249 5.72 13.42 -11.78
N ASN A 250 6.94 13.22 -12.29
CA ASN A 250 8.13 14.01 -11.99
C ASN A 250 8.45 15.10 -13.01
N SER A 251 7.53 15.43 -13.94
CA SER A 251 7.76 16.47 -14.95
C SER A 251 8.02 17.88 -14.37
N GLY A 252 7.89 18.06 -13.05
CA GLY A 252 8.36 19.23 -12.27
C GLY A 252 9.64 19.01 -11.42
N GLN A 253 10.43 17.95 -11.68
CA GLN A 253 11.68 17.56 -10.99
C GLN A 253 11.65 17.58 -9.45
N LYS A 254 10.91 16.65 -8.82
CA LYS A 254 11.14 16.28 -7.40
C LYS A 254 12.23 15.23 -7.22
N TYR A 255 12.45 14.33 -8.20
CA TYR A 255 13.42 13.23 -8.11
C TYR A 255 14.32 13.16 -9.35
N ALA A 256 15.61 13.44 -9.17
CA ALA A 256 16.61 13.49 -10.25
C ALA A 256 16.85 12.15 -10.99
N SER A 257 16.39 11.02 -10.42
CA SER A 257 16.55 9.69 -11.00
C SER A 257 15.34 9.17 -11.79
N GLY A 258 14.23 9.91 -11.80
CA GLY A 258 13.03 9.54 -12.56
C GLY A 258 13.28 9.62 -14.07
N GLY A 259 13.11 8.50 -14.79
CA GLY A 259 13.22 8.45 -16.25
C GLY A 259 14.63 8.24 -16.84
N LEU A 260 15.68 8.09 -16.02
CA LEU A 260 17.06 7.87 -16.49
C LEU A 260 17.27 6.55 -17.27
N PHE A 261 16.29 5.65 -17.28
CA PHE A 261 16.42 4.31 -17.86
C PHE A 261 15.33 3.95 -18.88
N LEU A 262 14.60 4.95 -19.40
CA LEU A 262 13.75 4.70 -20.56
C LEU A 262 14.64 4.21 -21.71
N PRO A 263 14.41 3.01 -22.24
CA PRO A 263 15.25 2.46 -23.29
C PRO A 263 15.15 3.34 -24.54
N SER A 264 16.22 3.33 -25.33
CA SER A 264 16.38 3.95 -26.65
C SER A 264 15.34 3.54 -27.72
N TYR A 265 14.29 2.79 -27.35
CA TYR A 265 13.18 2.40 -28.21
C TYR A 265 12.14 3.51 -28.35
N PHE A 266 11.98 4.35 -27.34
CA PHE A 266 11.28 5.61 -27.49
C PHE A 266 12.34 6.63 -27.88
N ASP A 267 12.54 6.81 -29.18
CA ASP A 267 13.26 7.96 -29.72
C ASP A 267 12.39 9.20 -29.46
N ILE A 268 12.31 9.62 -28.19
CA ILE A 268 11.48 10.74 -27.75
C ILE A 268 12.16 11.99 -28.29
N THR A 269 11.75 12.40 -29.48
CA THR A 269 12.19 13.65 -30.07
C THR A 269 11.58 14.77 -29.24
N SER A 270 12.43 15.57 -28.59
CA SER A 270 11.95 16.73 -27.84
C SER A 270 11.24 17.68 -28.81
N LEU A 271 9.95 17.93 -28.58
CA LEU A 271 9.21 18.95 -29.33
C LEU A 271 9.70 20.32 -28.85
N LYS A 272 10.36 21.04 -29.76
CA LYS A 272 10.72 22.45 -29.58
C LYS A 272 9.49 23.35 -29.56
#